data_AF-A0A7R9FBS1-F1
#
_entry.id   AF-A0A7R9FBS1-F1
#
_cell.length_a   1.000
_cell.length_b   1.000
_cell.length_c   1.000
_cell.angle_alpha   90.00
_cell.angle_beta   90.00
_cell.angle_gamma   90.00
#
_symmetry.space_group_name_H-M   'P 1'
#
loop_
_entity.id
_entity.type
_entity.pdbx_description
1 polymer ?
#
loop_
_entity_poly.entity_id
_entity_poly.type
_entity_poly.pdbx_seq_one_letter_code
_entity_poly.pdbx_strand_id
1 'polypeptide(L)'
;MPWINSKVILNSTKHIDKSHHYTFLHDWLGLGLLTSTGIKWHNRRKMLTPAFHFKILEEHVPTLNQITNILTQKLMACTIVDTPVDIHKFITLCSLDIICGT
;
A
#
# COMPACT_ATOMS: atom_id res chain seq x y z
N MET A 1 21.47 -21.76 5.36
CA MET A 1 21.14 -20.35 5.05
C MET A 1 19.62 -20.16 5.14
N PRO A 2 19.10 -19.56 6.23
CA PRO A 2 17.65 -19.47 6.51
C PRO A 2 16.80 -18.80 5.42
N TRP A 3 17.41 -17.93 4.62
CA TRP A 3 16.75 -17.11 3.58
C TRP A 3 16.36 -17.89 2.31
N ILE A 4 16.92 -19.09 2.10
CA ILE A 4 16.58 -19.92 0.94
C ILE A 4 15.14 -20.42 1.06
N ASN A 5 14.69 -20.73 2.28
CA ASN A 5 13.34 -21.23 2.54
C ASN A 5 12.28 -20.14 2.37
N SER A 6 12.57 -18.88 2.73
CA SER A 6 11.59 -17.80 2.62
C SER A 6 11.26 -17.46 1.15
N LYS A 7 12.26 -17.44 0.26
CA LYS A 7 12.02 -17.21 -1.18
C LYS A 7 11.15 -18.30 -1.81
N VAL A 8 11.35 -19.56 -1.43
CA VAL A 8 10.54 -20.69 -1.90
C VAL A 8 9.08 -20.55 -1.47
N ILE A 9 8.85 -20.11 -0.23
CA ILE A 9 7.50 -19.90 0.30
C ILE A 9 6.83 -18.69 -0.36
N LEU A 10 7.52 -17.54 -0.44
CA LEU A 10 6.95 -16.29 -0.97
C LEU A 10 6.64 -16.34 -2.47
N ASN A 11 7.38 -17.13 -3.23
CA ASN A 11 7.15 -17.32 -4.67
C ASN A 11 6.21 -18.49 -4.98
N SER A 12 5.80 -19.27 -3.97
CA SER A 12 4.90 -20.40 -4.17
C SER A 12 3.49 -19.92 -4.48
N THR A 13 2.91 -20.40 -5.57
CA THR A 13 1.48 -20.23 -5.89
C THR A 13 0.58 -21.19 -5.12
N LYS A 14 1.16 -22.18 -4.42
CA LYS A 14 0.43 -23.20 -3.66
C LYS A 14 0.24 -22.82 -2.19
N HIS A 15 1.20 -22.12 -1.58
CA HIS A 15 1.17 -21.76 -0.16
C HIS A 15 0.76 -20.30 0.04
N ILE A 16 -0.49 -19.98 -0.34
CA ILE A 16 -1.03 -18.62 -0.26
C ILE A 16 -2.08 -18.43 0.84
N ASP A 17 -2.26 -19.42 1.69
CA ASP A 17 -3.20 -19.35 2.80
C ASP A 17 -2.76 -18.29 3.83
N LYS A 18 -3.73 -17.49 4.25
CA LYS A 18 -3.51 -16.39 5.19
C LYS A 18 -3.49 -16.92 6.62
N SER A 19 -2.70 -16.29 7.47
CA SER A 19 -2.72 -16.61 8.90
C SER A 19 -4.10 -16.32 9.50
N HIS A 20 -4.43 -16.97 10.61
CA HIS A 20 -5.70 -16.76 11.31
C HIS A 20 -5.92 -15.29 11.71
N HIS A 21 -4.87 -14.47 11.83
CA HIS A 21 -5.00 -13.04 12.11
C HIS A 21 -5.83 -12.29 11.05
N TYR A 22 -5.85 -12.78 9.80
CA TYR A 22 -6.63 -12.16 8.73
C TYR A 22 -8.15 -12.34 8.90
N THR A 23 -8.61 -13.24 9.77
CA THR A 23 -10.05 -13.41 10.02
C THR A 23 -10.65 -12.18 10.69
N PHE A 24 -9.86 -11.40 11.44
CA PHE A 24 -10.29 -10.11 11.99
C PHE A 24 -10.76 -9.13 10.90
N LEU A 25 -10.21 -9.24 9.68
CA LEU A 25 -10.58 -8.38 8.56
C LEU A 25 -11.78 -8.91 7.78
N HIS A 26 -12.32 -10.09 8.09
CA HIS A 26 -13.43 -10.67 7.33
C HIS A 26 -14.72 -9.86 7.48
N ASP A 27 -15.02 -9.29 8.65
CA ASP A 27 -16.23 -8.50 8.86
C ASP A 27 -16.21 -7.19 8.07
N TRP A 28 -15.01 -6.65 7.79
CA TRP A 28 -14.84 -5.42 7.02
C TRP A 28 -14.64 -5.67 5.52
N LEU A 29 -13.72 -6.56 5.15
CA LEU A 29 -13.28 -6.79 3.76
C LEU A 29 -13.91 -8.04 3.12
N GLY A 30 -14.66 -8.82 3.89
CA GLY A 30 -15.17 -10.12 3.46
C GLY A 30 -14.04 -11.05 3.02
N LEU A 31 -14.32 -11.86 2.00
CA LEU A 31 -13.33 -12.68 1.29
C LEU A 31 -12.82 -11.96 0.03
N GLY A 32 -12.29 -10.75 0.22
CA GLY A 32 -11.69 -9.88 -0.80
C GLY A 32 -10.24 -10.24 -1.16
N LEU A 33 -9.52 -9.34 -1.84
CA LEU A 33 -8.14 -9.61 -2.32
C LEU A 33 -7.17 -9.94 -1.17
N LEU A 34 -7.29 -9.26 -0.04
CA LEU A 34 -6.36 -9.41 1.09
C LEU A 34 -6.60 -10.71 1.89
N THR A 35 -7.85 -11.14 1.98
CA THR A 35 -8.32 -12.20 2.89
C THR A 35 -8.65 -13.50 2.17
N SER A 36 -8.90 -13.48 0.86
CA SER A 36 -9.14 -14.70 0.08
C SER A 36 -7.85 -15.48 -0.21
N THR A 37 -8.02 -16.78 -0.49
CA THR A 37 -6.95 -17.71 -0.85
C THR A 37 -7.33 -18.49 -2.12
N GLY A 38 -6.42 -19.33 -2.60
CA GLY A 38 -6.64 -20.22 -3.74
C GLY A 38 -7.10 -19.53 -5.03
N ILE A 39 -8.01 -20.19 -5.75
CA ILE A 39 -8.56 -19.73 -7.04
C ILE A 39 -9.28 -18.38 -6.90
N LYS A 40 -9.97 -18.15 -5.77
CA LYS A 40 -10.69 -16.89 -5.53
C LYS A 40 -9.74 -15.70 -5.47
N TRP A 41 -8.61 -15.87 -4.78
CA TRP A 41 -7.55 -14.87 -4.74
C TRP A 41 -6.92 -14.65 -6.11
N HIS A 42 -6.60 -15.74 -6.83
CA HIS A 42 -6.00 -15.65 -8.17
C HIS A 42 -6.88 -14.86 -9.15
N ASN A 43 -8.18 -15.15 -9.19
CA ASN A 43 -9.11 -14.46 -10.09
C ASN A 43 -9.21 -12.97 -9.77
N ARG A 44 -9.32 -12.61 -8.48
CA ARG A 44 -9.39 -11.21 -8.04
C ARG A 44 -8.09 -10.46 -8.31
N ARG A 45 -6.94 -11.09 -8.04
CA ARG A 45 -5.63 -10.49 -8.33
C ARG A 45 -5.45 -10.27 -9.82
N LYS A 46 -5.78 -11.27 -10.65
CA LYS A 46 -5.70 -11.16 -12.12
C LYS A 46 -6.56 -10.01 -12.65
N MET A 47 -7.74 -9.79 -12.09
CA MET A 47 -8.62 -8.69 -12.45
C MET A 47 -8.05 -7.31 -12.07
N LEU A 48 -7.35 -7.21 -10.93
CA LEU A 48 -6.81 -5.94 -10.42
C LEU A 48 -5.42 -5.58 -10.97
N THR A 49 -4.59 -6.57 -11.31
CA THR A 49 -3.21 -6.33 -11.82
C THR A 49 -3.12 -5.28 -12.93
N PRO A 50 -4.03 -5.22 -13.92
CA PRO A 50 -3.96 -4.19 -14.97
C PRO A 50 -4.00 -2.77 -14.43
N ALA A 51 -4.76 -2.49 -13.36
CA ALA A 51 -4.85 -1.17 -12.73
C ALA A 51 -3.54 -0.70 -12.09
N PHE A 52 -2.62 -1.64 -11.83
CA PHE A 52 -1.29 -1.38 -11.27
C PHE A 52 -0.17 -1.64 -12.30
N HIS A 53 -0.51 -1.63 -13.59
CA HIS A 53 0.49 -1.71 -14.65
C HIS A 53 1.28 -0.39 -14.72
N PHE A 54 2.59 -0.44 -15.01
CA PHE A 54 3.49 0.72 -14.97
C PHE A 54 2.95 1.94 -15.71
N LYS A 55 2.37 1.76 -16.89
CA LYS A 55 1.76 2.85 -17.67
C LYS A 55 0.68 3.61 -16.91
N ILE A 56 -0.17 2.92 -16.15
CA ILE A 56 -1.22 3.55 -15.33
C ILE A 56 -0.58 4.23 -14.11
N LEU A 57 0.43 3.60 -13.50
CA LEU A 57 1.15 4.21 -12.38
C LEU A 57 1.86 5.52 -12.79
N GLU A 58 2.40 5.57 -14.01
CA GLU A 58 3.01 6.79 -14.58
C GLU A 58 2.00 7.94 -14.72
N GLU A 59 0.74 7.64 -15.05
CA GLU A 59 -0.34 8.64 -15.11
C GLU A 59 -0.62 9.29 -13.74
N HIS A 60 -0.29 8.61 -12.63
CA HIS A 60 -0.47 9.13 -11.27
C HIS A 60 0.74 9.94 -10.75
N VAL A 61 1.90 9.90 -11.43
CA VAL A 61 3.11 10.63 -11.01
C VAL A 61 2.89 12.14 -10.83
N PRO A 62 2.14 12.84 -11.72
CA PRO A 62 1.85 14.26 -11.51
C PRO A 62 1.13 14.56 -10.19
N THR A 63 0.12 13.76 -9.84
CA THR A 63 -0.62 13.89 -8.57
C THR A 63 0.28 13.61 -7.37
N LEU A 64 1.12 12.57 -7.44
CA LEU A 64 2.11 12.28 -6.40
C LEU A 64 3.07 13.46 -6.18
N ASN A 65 3.59 14.05 -7.26
CA ASN A 65 4.49 15.20 -7.19
C ASN A 65 3.80 16.42 -6.58
N GLN A 66 2.52 16.67 -6.91
CA GLN A 66 1.76 17.77 -6.33
C GLN A 66 1.59 17.59 -4.81
N ILE A 67 1.15 16.42 -4.37
CA ILE A 67 0.90 16.15 -2.95
C ILE A 67 2.21 16.15 -2.15
N THR A 68 3.29 15.58 -2.70
CA THR A 68 4.62 15.61 -2.05
C THR A 68 5.21 17.02 -1.99
N ASN A 69 4.93 17.89 -2.95
CA ASN A 69 5.29 19.31 -2.87
C ASN A 69 4.54 20.02 -1.73
N ILE A 70 3.23 19.76 -1.57
CA ILE A 70 2.43 20.27 -0.44
C ILE A 70 2.99 19.78 0.90
N LEU A 71 3.35 18.49 1.00
CA LEU A 71 4.02 17.93 2.18
C LEU A 71 5.31 18.70 2.49
N THR A 72 6.14 18.93 1.49
CA THR A 72 7.43 19.63 1.64
C THR A 72 7.23 21.06 2.11
N GLN A 73 6.28 21.80 1.54
CA GLN A 73 5.93 23.16 1.97
C GLN A 73 5.46 23.19 3.43
N LYS A 74 4.61 22.24 3.84
CA LYS A 74 4.14 22.12 5.22
C LYS A 74 5.30 21.84 6.18
N LEU A 75 6.23 20.96 5.83
CA LEU A 75 7.40 20.67 6.64
C LEU A 75 8.35 21.87 6.73
N MET A 76 8.60 22.57 5.62
CA MET A 76 9.43 23.79 5.60
C MET A 76 8.83 24.88 6.50
N ALA A 77 7.51 25.07 6.48
CA ALA A 77 6.85 26.03 7.37
C ALA A 77 7.07 25.71 8.85
N CYS A 78 7.17 24.42 9.21
CA CYS A 78 7.46 24.00 10.58
C CYS A 78 8.93 24.21 10.98
N THR A 79 9.88 24.23 10.04
CA THR A 79 11.30 24.48 10.34
C THR A 79 11.62 25.92 10.77
N ILE A 80 10.68 26.84 10.61
CA ILE A 80 10.81 28.24 11.07
C ILE A 80 10.82 28.30 12.60
N VAL A 81 10.19 27.33 13.26
CA VAL A 81 10.12 27.21 14.71
C VAL A 81 11.06 26.09 15.14
N ASP A 82 11.98 26.35 16.07
CA ASP A 82 12.93 25.36 16.60
C ASP A 82 12.23 24.36 17.54
N THR A 83 11.22 23.69 17.01
CA THR A 83 10.39 22.72 17.71
C THR A 83 10.42 21.39 16.98
N PRO A 84 10.58 20.27 17.71
CA PRO A 84 10.46 18.94 17.11
C PRO A 84 9.12 18.76 16.40
N VAL A 85 9.16 18.28 15.17
CA VAL A 85 7.98 18.05 14.33
C VAL A 85 7.64 16.56 14.32
N ASP A 86 6.41 16.21 14.65
CA ASP A 86 5.90 14.84 14.47
C ASP A 86 5.60 14.59 12.97
N ILE A 87 6.54 13.94 12.30
CA ILE A 87 6.44 13.61 10.87
C ILE A 87 5.35 12.57 10.57
N HIS A 88 4.97 11.74 11.55
CA HIS A 88 4.01 10.64 11.32
C HIS A 88 2.68 11.21 10.81
N LYS A 89 2.19 12.29 11.43
CA LYS A 89 0.96 12.98 11.02
C LYS A 89 1.02 13.45 9.56
N PHE A 90 2.13 14.06 9.16
CA PHE A 90 2.29 14.58 7.80
C PHE A 90 2.35 13.45 6.75
N ILE A 91 3.05 12.36 7.05
CA ILE A 91 3.14 11.20 6.15
C ILE A 91 1.81 10.46 6.06
N THR A 92 1.08 10.30 7.16
CA THR A 92 -0.26 9.68 7.13
C THR A 92 -1.22 10.47 6.24
N LEU A 93 -1.27 11.80 6.39
CA LEU A 93 -2.12 12.66 5.56
C LEU A 93 -1.70 12.63 4.09
N CYS A 94 -0.40 12.78 3.81
CA CYS A 94 0.14 12.69 2.46
C CYS A 94 -0.20 11.34 1.79
N SER A 95 -0.07 10.24 2.52
CA SER A 95 -0.41 8.90 2.01
C SER A 95 -1.90 8.77 1.70
N LEU A 96 -2.76 9.36 2.53
CA LEU A 96 -4.20 9.37 2.31
C LEU A 96 -4.57 10.18 1.06
N ASP A 97 -4.03 11.40 0.94
CA ASP A 97 -4.25 12.27 -0.21
C ASP A 97 -3.81 11.56 -1.51
N ILE A 98 -2.68 10.85 -1.48
CA ILE A 98 -2.15 10.06 -2.61
C ILE A 98 -3.13 8.94 -3.00
N ILE A 99 -3.66 8.20 -2.02
CA ILE A 99 -4.58 7.08 -2.27
C ILE A 99 -5.93 7.60 -2.79
N CYS A 100 -6.39 8.75 -2.30
CA CYS A 100 -7.66 9.36 -2.70
C CYS A 100 -7.58 10.13 -4.02
N GLY A 101 -6.37 10.52 -4.47
CA GLY A 101 -6.17 11.31 -5.69
C GLY A 101 -6.73 12.73 -5.59
N THR A 102 -6.66 13.33 -4.39
CA THR A 102 -7.14 14.69 -4.06
C THR A 102 -5.97 15.66 -3.92
#